data_AF-A0A527ZY81-F1
#
_entry.id   AF-A0A527ZY81-F1
#
_cell.length_a   1.000
_cell.length_b   1.000
_cell.length_c   1.000
_cell.angle_alpha   90.00
_cell.angle_beta   90.00
_cell.angle_gamma   90.00
#
_symmetry.space_group_name_H-M   'P 1'
#
loop_
_entity.id
_entity.type
_entity.pdbx_description
1 polymer ?
#
loop_
_entity_poly.entity_id
_entity_poly.type
_entity_poly.pdbx_seq_one_letter_code
_entity_poly.pdbx_strand_id
1 'polypeptide(L)' 'MPAESEDGSRHEISGLDRFEMVRRAPGSRLRGSVTDLCFYRETAPGRLRNVEYASLTVPLVISFAEPFA' A
#
# COMPACT_ATOMS: atom_id res chain seq x y z
N MET A 1 -19.73 11.39 11.06
CA MET A 1 -19.74 11.13 9.60
C MET A 1 -18.62 10.15 9.32
N PRO A 2 -18.88 8.87 9.00
CA PRO A 2 -17.81 7.98 8.57
C PRO A 2 -17.43 8.39 7.14
N ALA A 3 -16.13 8.52 6.88
CA ALA A 3 -15.64 8.79 5.54
C ALA A 3 -15.91 7.55 4.68
N GLU A 4 -16.83 7.68 3.73
CA GLU A 4 -17.06 6.71 2.67
C GLU A 4 -15.73 6.54 1.93
N SER A 5 -15.11 5.38 2.09
CA SER A 5 -13.93 5.02 1.31
C SER A 5 -14.43 4.71 -0.09
N GLU A 6 -14.29 5.68 -1.00
CA GLU A 6 -14.59 5.47 -2.41
C GLU A 6 -13.74 4.30 -2.93
N ASP A 7 -14.41 3.17 -3.15
CA ASP A 7 -13.94 1.99 -3.88
C ASP A 7 -13.76 2.37 -5.35
N GLY A 8 -12.67 3.10 -5.61
CA GLY A 8 -12.52 3.94 -6.79
C GLY A 8 -11.35 3.56 -7.69
N SER A 9 -11.03 2.28 -7.86
CA SER A 9 -10.53 1.75 -9.14
C SER A 9 -10.45 0.23 -9.07
N ARG A 10 -11.52 -0.45 -9.46
CA ARG A 10 -11.38 -1.81 -9.98
C ARG A 10 -10.71 -1.69 -11.35
N HIS A 11 -9.43 -1.35 -11.37
CA HIS A 11 -8.62 -1.53 -12.56
C HIS A 11 -8.67 -3.02 -12.85
N GLU A 12 -9.27 -3.37 -13.98
CA GLU A 12 -9.22 -4.72 -14.50
C GLU A 12 -7.75 -5.00 -14.80
N ILE A 13 -7.04 -5.58 -13.82
CA ILE A 13 -5.60 -5.78 -13.92
C ILE A 13 -5.39 -6.82 -15.02
N SER A 14 -5.03 -6.36 -16.21
CA SER A 14 -4.77 -7.21 -17.36
C SER A 14 -3.58 -8.10 -17.01
N GLY A 15 -3.81 -9.40 -16.76
CA GLY A 15 -2.79 -10.36 -16.32
C GLY A 15 -2.99 -10.96 -14.92
N LEU A 16 -4.17 -10.86 -14.30
CA LEU A 16 -4.52 -11.55 -13.04
C LEU A 16 -4.30 -13.08 -13.06
N ASP A 17 -4.20 -13.67 -14.25
CA ASP A 17 -3.90 -15.09 -14.46
C ASP A 17 -2.39 -15.40 -14.41
N ARG A 18 -1.53 -14.38 -14.52
CA ARG A 18 -0.06 -14.52 -14.60
C ARG A 18 0.67 -14.21 -13.29
N PHE A 19 -0.04 -13.68 -12.30
CA PHE A 19 0.48 -13.49 -10.96
C PHE A 19 -0.63 -13.55 -9.91
N GLU A 20 -0.26 -13.90 -8.69
CA GLU A 20 -1.14 -13.91 -7.53
C GLU A 20 -0.63 -12.97 -6.43
N MET A 21 -1.55 -12.24 -5.80
CA MET A 21 -1.28 -11.49 -4.58
C MET A 21 -1.52 -12.40 -3.37
N VAL A 22 -0.51 -12.59 -2.53
CA VAL A 22 -0.54 -13.50 -1.39
C VAL A 22 -0.44 -12.71 -0.09
N ARG A 23 -1.43 -12.85 0.79
CA ARG A 23 -1.39 -12.20 2.12
C ARG A 23 -0.85 -13.16 3.17
N ARG A 24 0.00 -12.67 4.08
CA ARG A 24 0.51 -13.46 5.20
C ARG A 24 0.61 -12.62 6.47
N ALA A 25 0.37 -13.27 7.61
CA ALA A 25 0.63 -12.67 8.90
C ALA A 25 2.12 -12.30 9.05
N PRO A 26 2.44 -11.13 9.63
CA PRO A 26 3.82 -10.75 9.91
C PRO A 26 4.51 -11.71 10.86
N GLY A 27 5.80 -11.97 10.63
CA GLY A 27 6.61 -12.77 11.55
C GLY A 27 6.74 -12.12 12.93
N SER A 28 7.21 -12.88 13.91
CA SER A 28 7.30 -12.45 15.33
C SER A 28 8.03 -11.12 15.54
N ARG A 29 9.05 -10.83 14.71
CA ARG A 29 9.83 -9.58 14.77
C ARG A 29 9.06 -8.32 14.36
N LEU A 30 7.96 -8.46 13.61
CA LEU A 30 7.15 -7.34 13.10
C LEU A 30 5.80 -7.22 13.81
N ARG A 31 5.59 -8.06 14.83
CA ARG A 31 4.32 -8.13 15.56
C ARG A 31 4.04 -6.80 16.27
N GLY A 32 2.87 -6.22 15.99
CA GLY A 32 2.42 -4.96 16.59
C GLY A 32 2.78 -3.70 15.79
N SER A 33 3.73 -3.78 14.85
CA SER A 33 4.09 -2.67 13.96
C SER A 33 3.52 -2.84 12.56
N VAL A 34 3.36 -4.08 12.12
CA VAL A 34 2.79 -4.43 10.81
C VAL A 34 1.51 -5.24 11.07
N THR A 35 0.43 -4.90 10.34
CA THR A 35 -0.87 -5.56 10.46
C THR A 35 -1.04 -6.69 9.46
N ASP A 36 -0.57 -6.51 8.23
CA ASP A 36 -0.64 -7.49 7.15
C ASP A 36 0.55 -7.31 6.20
N LEU A 37 0.99 -8.39 5.56
CA LEU A 37 1.99 -8.35 4.51
C LEU A 37 1.37 -8.90 3.23
N CYS A 38 1.30 -8.06 2.20
CA CYS A 38 0.90 -8.47 0.86
C CYS A 38 2.14 -8.75 0.01
N PHE A 39 2.21 -9.96 -0.54
CA PHE A 39 3.28 -10.43 -1.39
C PHE A 39 2.76 -10.62 -2.81
N TYR A 40 3.70 -10.71 -3.74
CA TYR A 40 3.44 -10.98 -5.14
C TYR A 40 4.18 -12.25 -5.56
N ARG A 41 3.52 -13.10 -6.35
CA ARG A 41 4.12 -14.30 -6.94
C ARG A 41 3.72 -14.43 -8.40
N GLU A 42 4.69 -14.60 -9.27
CA GLU A 42 4.48 -14.88 -10.70
C GLU A 42 4.09 -16.34 -10.90
N THR A 43 3.02 -16.57 -11.66
CA THR A 43 2.50 -17.91 -12.00
C THR A 43 2.75 -18.27 -13.47
N ALA A 44 3.09 -17.30 -14.31
CA ALA A 44 3.41 -17.49 -15.71
C ALA A 44 4.55 -16.56 -16.17
N PRO A 45 5.37 -16.97 -17.16
CA PRO A 45 6.41 -16.12 -17.72
C PRO A 45 5.81 -14.91 -18.45
N GLY A 46 6.40 -13.73 -18.26
CA GLY A 46 6.00 -12.52 -18.97
C GLY A 46 6.59 -11.26 -18.32
N ARG A 47 6.50 -10.13 -19.03
CA ARG A 47 6.83 -8.83 -18.44
C ARG A 47 5.60 -8.30 -17.72
N LEU A 48 5.66 -8.29 -16.39
CA LEU A 48 4.57 -7.85 -15.52
C LEU A 48 4.96 -6.52 -14.88
N ARG A 49 3.99 -5.61 -14.75
CA ARG A 49 4.17 -4.31 -14.07
C ARG A 49 2.96 -4.07 -13.19
N ASN A 50 3.15 -4.18 -11.88
CA ASN A 50 2.18 -3.72 -10.90
C ASN A 50 2.49 -2.26 -10.53
N VAL A 51 1.46 -1.41 -10.48
CA VAL A 51 1.55 -0.02 -10.04
C VAL A 51 0.53 0.15 -8.93
N GLU A 52 1.00 0.11 -7.69
CA GLU A 52 0.15 0.37 -6.53
C GLU A 52 0.46 1.74 -5.97
N TYR A 53 -0.58 2.55 -5.79
CA TYR A 53 -0.49 3.81 -5.08
C TYR A 53 -0.60 3.52 -3.58
N ALA A 54 0.48 3.77 -2.83
CA ALA A 54 0.44 3.70 -1.38
C ALA A 54 0.02 5.07 -0.81
N SER A 55 -0.98 5.09 0.06
CA SER A 55 -1.33 6.29 0.82
C SER A 55 -0.22 6.59 1.82
N LEU A 56 0.48 7.72 1.66
CA LEU A 56 1.45 8.19 2.64
C LEU A 56 0.78 9.22 3.55
N THR A 57 0.58 8.87 4.83
CA THR A 57 0.21 9.87 5.84
C THR A 57 1.49 10.53 6.34
N VAL A 58 1.73 11.77 5.91
CA VAL A 58 2.89 12.56 6.34
C VAL A 58 2.43 13.53 7.43
N PRO A 59 3.04 13.53 8.64
CA PRO A 59 2.75 14.56 9.64
C PRO A 59 3.32 15.89 9.14
N LEU A 60 2.45 16.86 8.91
CA LEU A 60 2.86 18.23 8.62
C LEU A 60 3.09 18.98 9.94
N VAL A 61 4.35 19.25 10.27
CA VAL A 61 4.71 20.07 11.44
C VAL A 61 4.95 21.50 10.98
N ILE A 62 3.99 22.39 11.23
CA ILE A 62 4.15 23.82 10.98
C ILE A 62 4.51 24.47 12.32
N SER A 63 5.72 25.02 12.41
CA SER A 63 6.14 25.83 13.55
C SER A 63 5.96 27.31 13.22
N PHE A 64 5.18 28.02 14.01
CA PHE A 64 5.10 29.47 13.98
C PHE A 64 6.05 30.02 15.04
N ALA A 65 7.33 30.10 14.71
CA ALA A 65 8.27 30.88 15.51
C ALA A 65 8.15 32.36 15.12
N GLU A 66 8.50 33.26 16.04
CA GLU A 66 8.78 34.65 15.67
C GLU A 66 9.90 34.66 14.60
N PRO A 67 9.85 35.59 13.62
CA PRO A 67 10.94 35.75 12.67
C PRO A 67 12.26 35.88 13.43
N PHE A 68 13.32 35.22 12.98
CA PHE A 68 14.64 35.53 13.48
C PHE A 68 14.89 37.02 13.21
N ALA A 69 14.95 37.79 14.30
CA ALA A 69 15.07 39.24 14.31
C ALA A 69 16.31 39.76 13.57
#